data_AF-A0A7K9ZSP8-F1
#
_entry.id   AF-A0A7K9ZSP8-F1
#
_cell.length_a   1.000
_cell.length_b   1.000
_cell.length_c   1.000
_cell.angle_alpha   90.00
_cell.angle_beta   90.00
_cell.angle_gamma   90.00
#
_symmetry.space_group_name_H-M   'P 1'
#
loop_
_entity.id
_entity.type
_entity.pdbx_description
1 polymer ?
#
loop_
_entity_poly.entity_id
_entity_poly.type
_entity_poly.pdbx_seq_one_letter_code
_entity_poly.pdbx_strand_id
1 'polypeptide(L)'
;EKQVFQLRAHMYQARSLFAADSSGLSDPFARVFFISQSQCTEVLNETLCPTWDQLLVFDNVELYGEAHEMRDDPPIIVIEIYDQDTVGKADFMGRTFAKPVVKMSDEQYCPPRFPPQLEYYQIYRGNATAGDLLAAFELLQIGPGGKSDLPPIDGPTDMDRGPILPVPLGIRPVLSRYRVEVTALEHPVSTQSIFWGRRASPRVLEGQEGAGSQGSVCGGRTGNQAAAFLKKTGNWDLPENELLHPPLNIRVVDCRAFGRYTLVGSHTVSSLRKFIYRPPDKRAQHWNMAG
;
A
#
# COMPACT_ATOMS: atom_id res chain seq x y z
N GLU A 1 -29.01 23.48 6.06
CA GLU A 1 -29.41 23.45 4.63
C GLU A 1 -29.24 22.02 4.07
N LYS A 2 -29.91 21.64 2.96
CA LYS A 2 -29.63 20.35 2.29
C LYS A 2 -28.49 20.56 1.29
N GLN A 3 -27.46 19.72 1.40
CA GLN A 3 -26.28 19.76 0.55
C GLN A 3 -26.07 18.39 -0.10
N VAL A 4 -25.66 18.37 -1.37
CA VAL A 4 -25.43 17.12 -2.13
C VAL A 4 -23.95 17.00 -2.43
N PHE A 5 -23.39 15.82 -2.16
CA PHE A 5 -21.97 15.52 -2.35
C PHE A 5 -21.78 14.24 -3.16
N GLN A 6 -20.57 14.10 -3.70
CA GLN A 6 -20.02 12.84 -4.19
C GLN A 6 -18.82 12.47 -3.31
N LEU A 7 -18.85 11.30 -2.68
CA LEU A 7 -17.68 10.75 -2.01
C LEU A 7 -16.91 9.88 -3.00
N ARG A 8 -15.59 10.12 -3.11
CA ARG A 8 -14.65 9.26 -3.83
C ARG A 8 -13.72 8.60 -2.82
N ALA A 9 -13.76 7.28 -2.78
CA ALA A 9 -12.86 6.46 -1.98
C ALA A 9 -11.83 5.80 -2.90
N HIS A 10 -10.59 6.29 -2.83
CA HIS A 10 -9.44 5.81 -3.60
C HIS A 10 -8.76 4.68 -2.83
N MET A 11 -9.21 3.45 -3.05
CA MET A 11 -8.78 2.25 -2.32
C MET A 11 -7.58 1.61 -3.03
N TYR A 12 -6.36 1.89 -2.55
CA TYR A 12 -5.15 1.48 -3.26
C TYR A 12 -4.65 0.09 -2.83
N GLN A 13 -4.18 -0.06 -1.59
CA GLN A 13 -3.67 -1.36 -1.10
C GLN A 13 -3.90 -1.52 0.40
N ALA A 14 -3.83 -2.76 0.89
CA ALA A 14 -3.61 -3.04 2.30
C ALA A 14 -2.38 -3.92 2.50
N ARG A 15 -1.82 -3.93 3.70
CA ARG A 15 -0.64 -4.74 4.04
C ARG A 15 -0.73 -5.33 5.44
N SER A 16 -0.03 -6.45 5.63
CA SER A 16 0.08 -7.13 6.91
C SER A 16 -1.28 -7.52 7.50
N LEU A 17 -2.22 -7.91 6.65
CA LEU A 17 -3.51 -8.43 7.09
C LEU A 17 -3.32 -9.76 7.85
N PHE A 18 -4.25 -10.05 8.75
CA PHE A 18 -4.28 -11.33 9.46
C PHE A 18 -4.68 -12.46 8.50
N ALA A 19 -4.11 -13.66 8.65
CA ALA A 19 -4.52 -14.83 7.90
C ALA A 19 -5.76 -15.45 8.54
N ALA A 20 -6.91 -15.37 7.89
CA ALA A 20 -8.14 -15.99 8.38
C ALA A 20 -8.30 -17.44 7.90
N ASP A 21 -7.73 -17.81 6.75
CA ASP A 21 -7.83 -19.18 6.23
C ASP A 21 -6.82 -20.16 6.84
N SER A 22 -7.19 -21.44 6.79
CA SER A 22 -6.30 -22.57 7.10
C SER A 22 -5.05 -22.65 6.20
N SER A 23 -5.08 -22.03 5.03
CA SER A 23 -3.94 -21.90 4.10
C SER A 23 -2.84 -20.97 4.64
N GLY A 24 -3.14 -20.18 5.68
CA GLY A 24 -2.30 -19.11 6.18
C GLY A 24 -2.37 -17.83 5.33
N LEU A 25 -3.35 -17.74 4.42
CA LEU A 25 -3.69 -16.59 3.57
C LEU A 25 -5.14 -16.17 3.80
N SER A 26 -5.63 -15.25 2.96
CA SER A 26 -7.01 -14.77 2.95
C SER A 26 -7.36 -14.32 1.53
N ASP A 27 -8.65 -14.19 1.26
CA ASP A 27 -9.27 -13.61 0.07
C ASP A 27 -9.87 -12.21 0.41
N PRO A 28 -9.03 -11.19 0.72
CA PRO A 28 -9.52 -9.94 1.28
C PRO A 28 -10.29 -9.06 0.29
N PHE A 29 -11.38 -8.45 0.79
CA PHE A 29 -12.02 -7.28 0.19
C PHE A 29 -12.32 -6.21 1.25
N ALA A 30 -12.43 -4.96 0.81
CA ALA A 30 -12.80 -3.84 1.66
C ALA A 30 -14.23 -3.40 1.38
N ARG A 31 -14.98 -3.10 2.44
CA ARG A 31 -16.31 -2.50 2.40
C ARG A 31 -16.26 -1.11 3.03
N VAL A 32 -16.54 -0.11 2.22
CA VAL A 32 -16.54 1.30 2.62
C VAL A 32 -17.98 1.72 2.88
N PHE A 33 -18.22 2.31 4.06
CA PHE A 33 -19.50 2.86 4.47
C PHE A 33 -19.41 4.36 4.63
N PHE A 34 -20.41 5.04 4.11
CA PHE A 34 -20.58 6.47 4.32
C PHE A 34 -22.05 6.83 4.38
N ILE A 35 -22.48 7.38 5.52
CA ILE A 35 -23.87 7.74 5.80
C ILE A 35 -24.79 6.52 5.64
N SER A 36 -25.58 6.47 4.57
CA SER A 36 -26.57 5.44 4.28
C SER A 36 -26.12 4.50 3.15
N GLN A 37 -24.93 4.72 2.59
CA GLN A 37 -24.43 4.00 1.44
C GLN A 37 -23.23 3.12 1.81
N SER A 38 -23.08 2.01 1.09
CA SER A 38 -21.90 1.15 1.19
C SER A 38 -21.49 0.63 -0.19
N GLN A 39 -20.19 0.53 -0.45
CA GLN A 39 -19.63 -0.12 -1.63
C GLN A 39 -18.47 -1.03 -1.23
N CYS A 40 -18.20 -2.04 -2.07
CA CYS A 40 -17.12 -2.99 -1.86
C CYS A 40 -16.08 -2.88 -2.97
N THR A 41 -14.82 -3.12 -2.63
CA THR A 41 -13.79 -3.42 -3.61
C THR A 41 -13.96 -4.83 -4.16
N GLU A 42 -13.18 -5.18 -5.18
CA GLU A 42 -13.02 -6.57 -5.58
C GLU A 42 -12.42 -7.43 -4.47
N VAL A 43 -12.72 -8.74 -4.56
CA VAL A 43 -12.10 -9.79 -3.77
C VAL A 43 -10.81 -10.22 -4.46
N LEU A 44 -9.70 -10.22 -3.72
CA LEU A 44 -8.40 -10.67 -4.24
C LEU A 44 -7.96 -11.94 -3.53
N ASN A 45 -7.79 -13.02 -4.27
CA ASN A 45 -7.57 -14.33 -3.67
C ASN A 45 -6.13 -14.53 -3.13
N GLU A 46 -6.01 -15.30 -2.06
CA GLU A 46 -4.77 -15.82 -1.46
C GLU A 46 -3.68 -14.75 -1.18
N THR A 47 -4.06 -13.63 -0.59
CA THR A 47 -3.14 -12.53 -0.27
C THR A 47 -3.39 -11.87 1.08
N LEU A 48 -2.30 -11.49 1.76
CA LEU A 48 -2.32 -10.64 2.97
C LEU A 48 -1.86 -9.20 2.68
N CYS A 49 -1.55 -8.92 1.42
CA CYS A 49 -1.12 -7.63 0.91
C CYS A 49 -1.89 -7.30 -0.38
N PRO A 50 -3.23 -7.16 -0.32
CA PRO A 50 -4.03 -6.87 -1.51
C PRO A 50 -3.68 -5.49 -2.09
N THR A 51 -3.67 -5.38 -3.41
CA THR A 51 -3.60 -4.12 -4.14
C THR A 51 -4.83 -4.05 -5.04
N TRP A 52 -5.87 -3.38 -4.55
CA TRP A 52 -7.14 -3.23 -5.29
C TRP A 52 -7.00 -2.19 -6.41
N ASP A 53 -6.25 -1.10 -6.16
CA ASP A 53 -6.13 0.04 -7.08
C ASP A 53 -7.48 0.51 -7.64
N GLN A 54 -8.49 0.61 -6.77
CA GLN A 54 -9.89 0.81 -7.14
C GLN A 54 -10.47 2.10 -6.56
N LEU A 55 -11.18 2.85 -7.40
CA LEU A 55 -11.99 4.01 -7.01
C LEU A 55 -13.45 3.60 -6.83
N LEU A 56 -13.98 3.80 -5.63
CA LEU A 56 -15.40 3.66 -5.31
C LEU A 56 -16.07 5.04 -5.29
N VAL A 57 -17.16 5.20 -6.04
CA VAL A 57 -17.85 6.49 -6.24
C VAL A 57 -19.24 6.42 -5.64
N PHE A 58 -19.44 7.15 -4.54
CA PHE A 58 -20.72 7.28 -3.87
C PHE A 58 -21.40 8.55 -4.36
N ASP A 59 -22.41 8.37 -5.20
CA ASP A 59 -23.16 9.48 -5.78
C ASP A 59 -24.32 9.93 -4.90
N ASN A 60 -24.70 11.19 -5.05
CA ASN A 60 -25.90 11.78 -4.42
C ASN A 60 -25.92 11.58 -2.90
N VAL A 61 -24.78 11.79 -2.24
CA VAL A 61 -24.70 11.75 -0.78
C VAL A 61 -25.32 13.03 -0.23
N GLU A 62 -26.46 12.88 0.45
CA GLU A 62 -27.18 14.00 1.03
C GLU A 62 -26.74 14.23 2.47
N LEU A 63 -26.22 15.43 2.74
CA LEU A 63 -25.84 15.87 4.08
C LEU A 63 -26.70 17.09 4.48
N TYR A 64 -27.09 17.14 5.75
CA TYR A 64 -27.91 18.21 6.32
C TYR A 64 -27.08 18.98 7.32
N GLY A 65 -26.91 20.28 7.10
CA GLY A 65 -26.15 21.17 7.98
C GLY A 65 -25.68 22.41 7.24
N GLU A 66 -24.81 23.18 7.88
CA GLU A 66 -24.16 24.34 7.27
C GLU A 66 -22.94 23.87 6.45
N ALA A 67 -22.75 24.48 5.29
CA ALA A 67 -21.73 24.08 4.33
C ALA A 67 -20.30 24.17 4.92
N HIS A 68 -20.06 25.20 5.75
CA HIS A 68 -18.77 25.42 6.42
C HIS A 68 -18.49 24.39 7.51
N GLU A 69 -19.51 24.00 8.28
CA GLU A 69 -19.36 22.96 9.32
C GLU A 69 -19.02 21.61 8.67
N MET A 70 -19.67 21.28 7.55
CA MET A 70 -19.38 20.04 6.80
C MET A 70 -17.96 20.02 6.23
N ARG A 71 -17.40 21.18 5.90
CA ARG A 71 -16.02 21.33 5.42
C ARG A 71 -15.01 21.08 6.54
N ASP A 72 -15.26 21.61 7.72
CA ASP A 72 -14.31 21.59 8.84
C ASP A 72 -14.39 20.28 9.64
N ASP A 73 -15.59 19.72 9.80
CA ASP A 73 -15.81 18.42 10.45
C ASP A 73 -16.75 17.52 9.63
N PRO A 74 -16.25 16.94 8.53
CA PRO A 74 -17.05 16.02 7.73
C PRO A 74 -17.39 14.74 8.48
N PRO A 75 -18.49 14.07 8.11
CA PRO A 75 -18.82 12.74 8.62
C PRO A 75 -17.67 11.75 8.42
N ILE A 76 -17.52 10.82 9.36
CA ILE A 76 -16.45 9.81 9.33
C ILE A 76 -16.83 8.68 8.37
N ILE A 77 -15.86 8.26 7.55
CA ILE A 77 -15.96 7.07 6.71
C ILE A 77 -15.54 5.86 7.54
N VAL A 78 -16.32 4.79 7.46
CA VAL A 78 -15.99 3.52 8.10
C VAL A 78 -15.54 2.54 7.03
N ILE A 79 -14.37 1.94 7.21
CA ILE A 79 -13.84 0.95 6.29
C ILE A 79 -13.68 -0.37 7.04
N GLU A 80 -14.32 -1.41 6.55
CA GLU A 80 -14.21 -2.76 7.08
C GLU A 80 -13.49 -3.67 6.08
N ILE A 81 -12.61 -4.52 6.57
CA ILE A 81 -11.92 -5.53 5.78
C ILE A 81 -12.49 -6.90 6.14
N TYR A 82 -12.78 -7.67 5.11
CA TYR A 82 -13.37 -9.00 5.21
C TYR A 82 -12.57 -10.01 4.41
N ASP A 83 -12.58 -11.25 4.88
CA ASP A 83 -12.10 -12.42 4.17
C ASP A 83 -13.29 -13.12 3.49
N GLN A 84 -13.19 -13.39 2.19
CA GLN A 84 -14.27 -14.03 1.44
C GLN A 84 -14.02 -15.53 1.27
N ASP A 85 -14.52 -16.31 2.22
CA ASP A 85 -14.44 -17.77 2.13
C ASP A 85 -15.19 -18.30 0.90
N THR A 86 -14.68 -19.40 0.34
CA THR A 86 -15.31 -20.13 -0.78
C THR A 86 -16.71 -20.65 -0.42
N VAL A 87 -16.96 -20.94 0.86
CA VAL A 87 -18.24 -21.43 1.37
C VAL A 87 -18.56 -20.76 2.69
N GLY A 88 -19.56 -19.87 2.72
CA GLY A 88 -20.05 -19.28 3.96
C GLY A 88 -20.19 -17.77 3.93
N LYS A 89 -20.25 -17.19 5.12
CA LYS A 89 -20.32 -15.73 5.31
C LYS A 89 -18.90 -15.21 5.40
N ALA A 90 -18.64 -14.06 4.78
CA ALA A 90 -17.35 -13.39 4.86
C ALA A 90 -16.94 -13.10 6.32
N ASP A 91 -15.69 -13.38 6.63
CA ASP A 91 -15.11 -13.29 7.95
C ASP A 91 -14.54 -11.90 8.22
N PHE A 92 -14.92 -11.30 9.36
CA PHE A 92 -14.47 -9.95 9.69
C PHE A 92 -13.00 -9.94 10.11
N MET A 93 -12.16 -9.27 9.33
CA MET A 93 -10.72 -9.15 9.58
C MET A 93 -10.37 -7.93 10.42
N GLY A 94 -11.08 -6.82 10.23
CA GLY A 94 -10.83 -5.59 10.98
C GLY A 94 -11.50 -4.36 10.39
N ARG A 95 -11.36 -3.23 11.07
CA ARG A 95 -11.97 -1.95 10.70
C ARG A 95 -11.00 -0.79 10.91
N THR A 96 -11.14 0.24 10.09
CA THR A 96 -10.53 1.55 10.32
C THR A 96 -11.51 2.68 10.01
N PHE A 97 -11.11 3.91 10.31
CA PHE A 97 -11.90 5.11 10.15
C PHE A 97 -11.08 6.18 9.43
N ALA A 98 -11.73 6.95 8.56
CA ALA A 98 -11.09 8.03 7.83
C ALA A 98 -11.97 9.28 7.81
N LYS A 99 -11.34 10.46 7.75
CA LYS A 99 -12.03 11.72 7.44
C LYS A 99 -11.73 12.10 5.98
N PRO A 100 -12.74 12.37 5.14
CA PRO A 100 -12.48 12.80 3.77
C PRO A 100 -11.94 14.23 3.72
N VAL A 101 -11.12 14.52 2.71
CA VAL A 101 -10.82 15.88 2.31
C VAL A 101 -12.04 16.45 1.59
N VAL A 102 -12.74 17.37 2.22
CA VAL A 102 -13.93 18.00 1.63
C VAL A 102 -13.49 18.98 0.56
N LYS A 103 -14.26 19.16 -0.51
CA LYS A 103 -14.11 20.21 -1.53
C LYS A 103 -15.47 20.89 -1.72
N MET A 104 -15.53 22.19 -1.50
CA MET A 104 -16.77 22.94 -1.70
C MET A 104 -16.92 23.31 -3.18
N SER A 105 -18.15 23.55 -3.62
CA SER A 105 -18.44 23.78 -5.05
C SER A 105 -17.78 25.06 -5.58
N ASP A 106 -17.60 26.06 -4.74
CA ASP A 106 -16.91 27.34 -4.99
C ASP A 106 -15.37 27.25 -4.98
N GLU A 107 -14.79 26.13 -4.55
CA GLU A 107 -13.34 25.93 -4.52
C GLU A 107 -12.79 25.37 -5.83
N GLN A 108 -11.53 25.71 -6.13
CA GLN A 108 -10.83 25.12 -7.27
C GLN A 108 -10.15 23.80 -6.91
N TYR A 109 -10.25 22.82 -7.80
CA TYR A 109 -9.56 21.53 -7.66
C TYR A 109 -8.10 21.66 -8.13
N CYS A 110 -7.22 22.13 -7.24
CA CYS A 110 -5.81 22.31 -7.55
C CYS A 110 -4.89 22.11 -6.33
N PRO A 111 -3.57 21.96 -6.56
CA PRO A 111 -2.59 21.91 -5.49
C PRO A 111 -2.68 23.15 -4.57
N PRO A 112 -2.35 23.02 -3.28
CA PRO A 112 -1.75 21.86 -2.62
C PRO A 112 -2.76 20.84 -2.05
N ARG A 113 -4.06 21.15 -2.05
CA ARG A 113 -5.09 20.36 -1.36
C ARG A 113 -5.66 19.22 -2.20
N PHE A 114 -5.64 19.38 -3.53
CA PHE A 114 -6.17 18.39 -4.47
C PHE A 114 -5.15 18.05 -5.57
N PRO A 115 -5.16 16.79 -6.08
CA PRO A 115 -5.92 15.65 -5.57
C PRO A 115 -5.43 15.20 -4.19
N PRO A 116 -6.25 14.49 -3.38
CA PRO A 116 -5.84 14.03 -2.06
C PRO A 116 -4.69 13.01 -2.18
N GLN A 117 -3.80 13.00 -1.19
CA GLN A 117 -2.69 12.05 -1.15
C GLN A 117 -3.08 10.76 -0.44
N LEU A 118 -2.45 9.65 -0.82
CA LEU A 118 -2.62 8.37 -0.14
C LEU A 118 -2.02 8.42 1.26
N GLU A 119 -2.79 7.95 2.25
CA GLU A 119 -2.41 7.90 3.64
C GLU A 119 -2.62 6.51 4.24
N TYR A 120 -1.79 6.16 5.24
CA TYR A 120 -1.93 4.91 5.97
C TYR A 120 -2.94 5.04 7.10
N TYR A 121 -3.92 4.14 7.08
CA TYR A 121 -4.93 3.97 8.12
C TYR A 121 -4.71 2.64 8.83
N GLN A 122 -4.44 2.68 10.13
CA GLN A 122 -4.29 1.47 10.94
C GLN A 122 -5.63 0.74 11.05
N ILE A 123 -5.63 -0.54 10.66
CA ILE A 123 -6.78 -1.44 10.82
C ILE A 123 -6.72 -2.07 12.21
N TYR A 124 -7.87 -2.13 12.88
CA TYR A 124 -8.03 -2.74 14.21
C TYR A 124 -9.06 -3.86 14.19
N ARG A 125 -8.78 -4.93 14.95
CA ARG A 125 -9.72 -6.01 15.28
C ARG A 125 -9.79 -6.15 16.79
N GLY A 126 -10.86 -5.65 17.39
CA GLY A 126 -10.92 -5.50 18.85
C GLY A 126 -9.78 -4.58 19.32
N ASN A 127 -8.95 -5.07 20.25
CA ASN A 127 -7.83 -4.31 20.81
C ASN A 127 -6.49 -4.55 20.09
N ALA A 128 -6.49 -5.34 19.01
CA ALA A 128 -5.28 -5.67 18.26
C ALA A 128 -5.24 -4.94 16.92
N THR A 129 -4.03 -4.60 16.46
CA THR A 129 -3.78 -4.14 15.10
C THR A 129 -3.92 -5.30 14.11
N ALA A 130 -4.61 -5.08 13.00
CA ALA A 130 -4.93 -6.10 11.99
C ALA A 130 -4.42 -5.73 10.57
N GLY A 131 -3.39 -4.88 10.50
CA GLY A 131 -2.76 -4.43 9.26
C GLY A 131 -2.95 -2.94 9.00
N ASP A 132 -2.46 -2.46 7.86
CA ASP A 132 -2.58 -1.06 7.43
C ASP A 132 -3.27 -0.98 6.07
N LEU A 133 -4.20 -0.04 5.92
CA LEU A 133 -4.82 0.34 4.66
C LEU A 133 -4.14 1.59 4.11
N LEU A 134 -3.76 1.59 2.83
CA LEU A 134 -3.31 2.78 2.11
C LEU A 134 -4.43 3.25 1.18
N ALA A 135 -5.02 4.39 1.48
CA ALA A 135 -6.17 4.93 0.74
C ALA A 135 -6.20 6.47 0.79
N ALA A 136 -7.03 7.08 -0.05
CA ALA A 136 -7.35 8.50 0.02
C ALA A 136 -8.87 8.70 -0.12
N PHE A 137 -9.42 9.72 0.52
CA PHE A 137 -10.85 9.98 0.52
C PHE A 137 -11.12 11.45 0.29
N GLU A 138 -12.03 11.77 -0.63
CA GLU A 138 -12.45 13.16 -0.89
C GLU A 138 -13.97 13.25 -1.00
N LEU A 139 -14.54 14.32 -0.44
CA LEU A 139 -15.97 14.58 -0.43
C LEU A 139 -16.25 15.87 -1.20
N LEU A 140 -16.81 15.75 -2.40
CA LEU A 140 -16.94 16.86 -3.35
C LEU A 140 -18.37 17.36 -3.37
N GLN A 141 -18.59 18.64 -3.04
CA GLN A 141 -19.92 19.25 -3.09
C GLN A 141 -20.35 19.41 -4.55
N ILE A 142 -21.55 18.95 -4.86
CA ILE A 142 -22.17 19.09 -6.17
C ILE A 142 -22.83 20.48 -6.22
N GLY A 143 -22.26 21.35 -7.06
CA GLY A 143 -22.78 22.69 -7.30
C GLY A 143 -24.02 22.69 -8.24
N PRO A 144 -24.51 23.89 -8.61
CA PRO A 144 -25.64 24.04 -9.51
C PRO A 144 -25.38 23.48 -10.92
N GLY A 145 -24.12 23.37 -11.36
CA GLY A 145 -23.75 22.70 -12.61
C GLY A 145 -23.84 21.17 -12.54
N GLY A 146 -24.13 20.59 -11.36
CA GLY A 146 -24.27 19.15 -11.20
C GLY A 146 -22.94 18.42 -11.31
N LYS A 147 -22.96 17.19 -11.83
CA LYS A 147 -21.77 16.32 -11.90
C LYS A 147 -20.70 16.79 -12.88
N SER A 148 -21.01 17.72 -13.80
CA SER A 148 -20.03 18.27 -14.74
C SER A 148 -18.98 19.17 -14.07
N ASP A 149 -19.29 19.71 -12.89
CA ASP A 149 -18.37 20.55 -12.11
C ASP A 149 -17.35 19.71 -11.31
N LEU A 150 -17.54 18.39 -11.26
CA LEU A 150 -16.66 17.48 -10.57
C LEU A 150 -15.43 17.15 -11.44
N PRO A 151 -14.26 16.94 -10.84
CA PRO A 151 -13.07 16.50 -11.57
C PRO A 151 -13.37 15.22 -12.35
N PRO A 152 -12.88 15.07 -13.59
CA PRO A 152 -13.16 13.90 -14.42
C PRO A 152 -12.68 12.62 -13.73
N ILE A 153 -13.39 11.53 -13.99
CA ILE A 153 -13.01 10.19 -13.55
C ILE A 153 -12.51 9.46 -14.77
N ASP A 154 -11.34 8.81 -14.65
CA ASP A 154 -10.81 7.96 -15.70
C ASP A 154 -11.79 6.82 -16.01
N GLY A 155 -11.90 6.44 -17.28
CA GLY A 155 -12.80 5.36 -17.69
C GLY A 155 -12.45 4.03 -17.01
N PRO A 156 -13.42 3.09 -16.93
CA PRO A 156 -13.18 1.78 -16.34
C PRO A 156 -12.06 1.03 -17.07
N THR A 157 -11.15 0.44 -16.30
CA THR A 157 -9.98 -0.29 -16.83
C THR A 157 -10.28 -1.73 -17.24
N ASP A 158 -11.35 -2.31 -16.71
CA ASP A 158 -11.81 -3.66 -17.01
C ASP A 158 -13.30 -3.60 -17.35
N MET A 159 -13.70 -4.23 -18.45
CA MET A 159 -15.10 -4.37 -18.85
C MET A 159 -15.61 -5.81 -18.66
N ASP A 160 -14.71 -6.79 -18.55
CA ASP A 160 -15.03 -8.22 -18.42
C ASP A 160 -15.47 -8.57 -16.99
N ARG A 161 -14.93 -7.85 -15.99
CA ARG A 161 -15.29 -7.99 -14.56
C ARG A 161 -16.30 -6.96 -14.06
N GLY A 162 -16.86 -6.16 -14.97
CA GLY A 162 -17.67 -4.98 -14.66
C GLY A 162 -16.81 -3.71 -14.56
N PRO A 163 -17.40 -2.50 -14.55
CA PRO A 163 -16.67 -1.25 -14.70
C PRO A 163 -15.87 -0.91 -13.43
N ILE A 164 -14.66 -1.45 -13.34
CA ILE A 164 -13.72 -1.14 -12.25
C ILE A 164 -13.00 0.15 -12.62
N LEU A 165 -13.29 1.20 -11.87
CA LEU A 165 -12.62 2.49 -11.98
C LEU A 165 -11.29 2.39 -11.23
N PRO A 166 -10.15 2.68 -11.87
CA PRO A 166 -8.89 2.60 -11.17
C PRO A 166 -8.63 3.88 -10.37
N VAL A 167 -7.72 3.85 -9.39
CA VAL A 167 -7.28 5.08 -8.72
C VAL A 167 -6.62 6.01 -9.77
N PRO A 168 -6.95 7.31 -9.83
CA PRO A 168 -6.35 8.23 -10.80
C PRO A 168 -4.82 8.33 -10.65
N LEU A 169 -4.11 8.51 -11.77
CA LEU A 169 -2.65 8.58 -11.79
C LEU A 169 -2.06 9.66 -10.87
N GLY A 170 -2.76 10.78 -10.68
CA GLY A 170 -2.33 11.85 -9.78
C GLY A 170 -2.36 11.51 -8.29
N ILE A 171 -3.05 10.43 -7.91
CA ILE A 171 -3.17 9.93 -6.52
C ILE A 171 -2.25 8.72 -6.30
N ARG A 172 -2.00 7.93 -7.35
CA ARG A 172 -1.12 6.76 -7.26
C ARG A 172 0.28 7.13 -6.79
N PRO A 173 0.98 6.25 -6.07
CA PRO A 173 2.37 6.46 -5.74
C PRO A 173 3.21 6.48 -7.02
N VAL A 174 3.98 7.54 -7.22
CA VAL A 174 5.02 7.57 -8.26
C VAL A 174 6.12 6.61 -7.84
N LEU A 175 6.47 5.65 -8.69
CA LEU A 175 7.50 4.67 -8.41
C LEU A 175 8.85 5.10 -9.00
N SER A 176 9.89 4.93 -8.21
CA SER A 176 11.28 5.13 -8.62
C SER A 176 12.07 3.84 -8.37
N ARG A 177 13.10 3.61 -9.19
CA ARG A 177 13.92 2.39 -9.10
C ARG A 177 14.96 2.53 -7.99
N TYR A 178 14.82 1.74 -6.93
CA TYR A 178 15.78 1.65 -5.82
C TYR A 178 16.64 0.40 -5.94
N ARG A 179 17.92 0.54 -5.60
CA ARG A 179 18.82 -0.61 -5.35
C ARG A 179 18.85 -0.88 -3.86
N VAL A 180 18.29 -2.01 -3.44
CA VAL A 180 18.27 -2.44 -2.04
C VAL A 180 19.44 -3.39 -1.81
N GLU A 181 20.28 -3.07 -0.82
CA GLU A 181 21.40 -3.92 -0.39
C GLU A 181 21.20 -4.35 1.06
N VAL A 182 21.13 -5.66 1.30
CA VAL A 182 21.08 -6.25 2.65
C VAL A 182 22.43 -6.90 2.92
N THR A 183 23.06 -6.50 4.02
CA THR A 183 24.35 -7.02 4.46
C THR A 183 24.18 -7.67 5.82
N ALA A 184 24.54 -8.96 5.94
CA ALA A 184 24.55 -9.67 7.20
C ALA A 184 25.98 -10.00 7.64
N LEU A 185 26.24 -9.82 8.93
CA LEU A 185 27.46 -10.25 9.59
C LEU A 185 27.34 -11.75 9.91
N GLU A 186 28.19 -12.58 9.34
CA GLU A 186 28.28 -13.97 9.78
C GLU A 186 28.99 -14.03 11.15
N HIS A 187 28.34 -14.65 12.14
CA HIS A 187 29.02 -15.14 13.34
C HIS A 187 29.56 -16.55 13.03
N PRO A 188 30.76 -16.98 13.48
CA PRO A 188 31.49 -18.16 12.98
C PRO A 188 30.84 -19.56 13.12
N VAL A 189 29.54 -19.69 13.37
CA VAL A 189 28.88 -20.99 13.57
C VAL A 189 27.63 -21.07 12.70
N SER A 190 27.68 -21.96 11.70
CA SER A 190 26.62 -22.40 10.77
C SER A 190 26.41 -21.57 9.49
N THR A 191 26.42 -22.28 8.37
CA THR A 191 26.09 -21.81 7.01
C THR A 191 24.62 -21.40 6.95
N GLN A 192 24.32 -20.11 6.81
CA GLN A 192 22.93 -19.61 6.78
C GLN A 192 22.63 -18.88 5.47
N SER A 193 21.48 -19.17 4.87
CA SER A 193 21.04 -18.56 3.62
C SER A 193 19.94 -17.53 3.88
N ILE A 194 20.10 -16.31 3.36
CA ILE A 194 19.10 -15.24 3.50
C ILE A 194 18.12 -15.32 2.33
N PHE A 195 16.85 -15.57 2.64
CA PHE A 195 15.76 -15.59 1.68
C PHE A 195 14.92 -14.33 1.78
N TRP A 196 14.54 -13.81 0.60
CA TRP A 196 13.56 -12.74 0.51
C TRP A 196 12.17 -13.35 0.63
N GLY A 197 11.33 -12.80 1.51
CA GLY A 197 9.90 -13.10 1.43
C GLY A 197 9.33 -12.44 0.17
N ARG A 198 8.74 -13.22 -0.74
CA ARG A 198 8.11 -12.77 -2.01
C ARG A 198 6.87 -11.87 -1.83
N ARG A 199 6.59 -11.36 -0.64
CA ARG A 199 5.29 -10.79 -0.26
C ARG A 199 5.35 -9.32 0.18
N ALA A 200 6.26 -8.57 -0.43
CA ALA A 200 6.22 -7.12 -0.52
C ALA A 200 6.36 -6.77 -2.00
N SER A 201 5.34 -7.13 -2.79
CA SER A 201 5.26 -6.80 -4.19
C SER A 201 4.45 -5.50 -4.35
N PRO A 202 5.04 -4.35 -4.65
CA PRO A 202 4.45 -3.51 -5.67
C PRO A 202 4.65 -4.27 -6.99
N ARG A 203 3.61 -4.96 -7.46
CA ARG A 203 3.65 -5.57 -8.79
C ARG A 203 3.58 -4.45 -9.82
N VAL A 204 4.67 -4.18 -10.52
CA VAL A 204 4.59 -3.77 -11.92
C VAL A 204 4.80 -5.04 -12.72
N LEU A 205 3.70 -5.62 -13.20
CA LEU A 205 3.73 -6.67 -14.20
C LEU A 205 4.00 -6.00 -15.54
N GLU A 206 5.21 -6.15 -16.06
CA GLU A 206 5.46 -6.00 -17.49
C GLU A 206 5.97 -7.35 -17.99
N GLY A 207 5.20 -7.95 -18.90
CA GLY A 207 5.66 -8.95 -19.86
C GLY A 207 6.25 -10.25 -19.32
N GLN A 208 5.51 -11.33 -19.56
CA GLN A 208 6.05 -12.66 -19.86
C GLN A 208 6.27 -13.62 -18.67
N GLU A 209 5.31 -14.54 -18.56
CA GLU A 209 5.47 -15.96 -18.28
C GLU A 209 6.65 -16.43 -17.41
N GLY A 210 6.29 -17.02 -16.26
CA GLY A 210 7.00 -18.20 -15.74
C GLY A 210 8.46 -18.01 -15.32
N ALA A 211 8.73 -17.35 -14.19
CA ALA A 211 10.01 -17.55 -13.50
C ALA A 211 9.89 -17.31 -11.98
N GLY A 212 9.77 -18.42 -11.24
CA GLY A 212 10.13 -18.45 -9.83
C GLY A 212 11.63 -18.22 -9.67
N SER A 213 12.03 -17.04 -9.23
CA SER A 213 13.41 -16.76 -8.82
C SER A 213 13.67 -17.40 -7.45
N GLN A 214 14.03 -18.68 -7.44
CA GLN A 214 14.73 -19.29 -6.29
C GLN A 214 16.01 -18.50 -6.04
N GLY A 215 16.26 -18.14 -4.78
CA GLY A 215 17.56 -17.57 -4.40
C GLY A 215 18.66 -18.60 -4.62
N SER A 216 19.76 -18.18 -5.25
CA SER A 216 20.96 -19.02 -5.38
C SER A 216 21.66 -19.17 -4.02
N VAL A 217 22.17 -20.38 -3.75
CA VAL A 217 23.10 -20.65 -2.65
C VAL A 217 24.37 -19.85 -2.90
N CYS A 218 24.68 -18.89 -2.02
CA CYS A 218 25.93 -18.12 -2.14
C CYS A 218 27.12 -19.00 -1.72
N GLY A 219 27.66 -19.75 -2.68
CA GLY A 219 28.98 -20.37 -2.58
C GLY A 219 30.07 -19.36 -2.92
N GLY A 220 30.32 -18.39 -2.04
CA GLY A 220 31.25 -17.29 -2.29
C GLY A 220 32.20 -17.03 -1.13
N ARG A 221 33.14 -17.95 -0.87
CA ARG A 221 34.32 -17.64 -0.05
C ARG A 221 35.23 -16.70 -0.84
N THR A 222 35.09 -15.40 -0.61
CA THR A 222 36.16 -14.45 -1.00
C THR A 222 37.06 -14.27 0.21
N GLY A 223 38.30 -14.73 0.07
CA GLY A 223 39.32 -14.59 1.10
C GLY A 223 39.64 -13.12 1.32
N ASN A 224 39.35 -12.64 2.52
CA ASN A 224 40.23 -11.78 3.31
C ASN A 224 39.70 -11.76 4.75
N GLN A 225 40.62 -11.92 5.71
CA GLN A 225 40.33 -11.96 7.14
C GLN A 225 39.85 -10.60 7.64
N ALA A 226 38.54 -10.36 7.57
CA ALA A 226 37.77 -9.40 8.37
C ALA A 226 36.30 -9.77 8.15
N ALA A 227 35.58 -10.20 9.20
CA ALA A 227 34.15 -10.56 9.25
C ALA A 227 33.50 -10.94 7.89
N ALA A 228 33.24 -12.22 7.63
CA ALA A 228 32.54 -12.63 6.41
C ALA A 228 31.15 -11.96 6.36
N PHE A 229 30.97 -11.04 5.40
CA PHE A 229 29.71 -10.36 5.16
C PHE A 229 28.96 -11.05 4.03
N LEU A 230 27.77 -11.58 4.33
CA LEU A 230 26.83 -11.99 3.29
C LEU A 230 26.16 -10.72 2.75
N LYS A 231 26.48 -10.37 1.50
CA LYS A 231 25.86 -9.23 0.80
C LYS A 231 24.88 -9.73 -0.26
N LYS A 232 23.63 -9.26 -0.20
CA LYS A 232 22.60 -9.54 -1.20
C LYS A 232 22.01 -8.25 -1.74
N THR A 233 21.94 -8.14 -3.05
CA THR A 233 21.47 -6.92 -3.74
C THR A 233 20.27 -7.23 -4.64
N GLY A 234 19.32 -6.31 -4.73
CA GLY A 234 18.21 -6.39 -5.67
C GLY A 234 17.75 -5.00 -6.10
N ASN A 235 17.15 -4.91 -7.29
CA ASN A 235 16.52 -3.69 -7.78
C ASN A 235 15.00 -3.79 -7.60
N TRP A 236 14.39 -2.77 -7.02
CA TRP A 236 12.99 -2.73 -6.61
C TRP A 236 12.39 -1.38 -7.02
N ASP A 237 11.19 -1.36 -7.56
CA ASP A 237 10.46 -0.12 -7.80
C ASP A 237 9.68 0.22 -6.53
N LEU A 238 10.04 1.32 -5.87
CA LEU A 238 9.42 1.77 -4.62
C LEU A 238 8.86 3.18 -4.80
N PRO A 239 7.81 3.56 -4.04
CA PRO A 239 7.30 4.92 -4.07
C PRO A 239 8.37 5.98 -3.83
N GLU A 240 8.37 7.07 -4.60
CA GLU A 240 9.23 8.23 -4.33
C GLU A 240 8.95 8.84 -2.97
N ASN A 241 7.67 8.84 -2.58
CA ASN A 241 7.31 9.19 -1.23
C ASN A 241 7.72 8.07 -0.26
N GLU A 242 8.80 8.29 0.46
CA GLU A 242 9.37 7.34 1.42
C GLU A 242 8.41 6.99 2.58
N LEU A 243 7.34 7.77 2.78
CA LEU A 243 6.25 7.40 3.69
C LEU A 243 5.50 6.15 3.23
N LEU A 244 5.41 5.94 1.92
CA LEU A 244 4.67 4.88 1.26
C LEU A 244 5.51 3.62 1.03
N HIS A 245 6.77 3.61 1.45
CA HIS A 245 7.63 2.43 1.32
C HIS A 245 7.01 1.21 2.07
N PRO A 246 6.88 0.05 1.40
CA PRO A 246 6.41 -1.17 2.05
C PRO A 246 7.45 -1.66 3.09
N PRO A 247 7.01 -2.44 4.10
CA PRO A 247 7.93 -3.06 5.04
C PRO A 247 8.76 -4.15 4.34
N LEU A 248 10.03 -4.28 4.73
CA LEU A 248 10.93 -5.30 4.19
C LEU A 248 11.02 -6.49 5.14
N ASN A 249 10.56 -7.66 4.68
CA ASN A 249 10.64 -8.91 5.43
C ASN A 249 11.90 -9.70 5.06
N ILE A 250 12.78 -9.88 6.04
CA ILE A 250 14.04 -10.63 5.92
C ILE A 250 13.85 -11.97 6.63
N ARG A 251 14.01 -13.08 5.90
CA ARG A 251 13.91 -14.43 6.45
C ARG A 251 15.24 -15.15 6.31
N VAL A 252 15.68 -15.79 7.38
CA VAL A 252 16.87 -16.64 7.41
C VAL A 252 16.40 -18.08 7.47
N VAL A 253 16.87 -18.91 6.54
CA VAL A 253 16.54 -20.34 6.52
C VAL A 253 17.81 -21.18 6.53
N ASP A 254 17.70 -22.32 7.18
CA ASP A 254 18.66 -23.41 7.19
C ASP A 254 18.35 -24.35 6.03
N CYS A 255 19.33 -24.51 5.15
CA CYS A 255 19.25 -25.37 3.98
C CYS A 255 19.83 -26.73 4.35
N ARG A 256 18.95 -27.70 4.64
CA ARG A 256 19.35 -29.07 4.98
C ARG A 256 19.47 -29.94 3.73
N ALA A 257 20.15 -31.07 3.88
CA ALA A 257 20.22 -32.10 2.83
C ALA A 257 18.83 -32.47 2.32
N PHE A 258 18.74 -32.88 1.04
CA PHE A 258 17.49 -33.22 0.34
C PHE A 258 16.52 -32.05 0.12
N GLY A 259 17.03 -30.83 -0.02
CA GLY A 259 16.22 -29.66 -0.42
C GLY A 259 15.21 -29.21 0.64
N ARG A 260 15.41 -29.61 1.90
CA ARG A 260 14.56 -29.18 3.03
C ARG A 260 15.04 -27.85 3.56
N TYR A 261 14.16 -26.85 3.56
CA TYR A 261 14.41 -25.54 4.14
C TYR A 261 13.70 -25.43 5.48
N THR A 262 14.41 -25.01 6.52
CA THR A 262 13.82 -24.72 7.85
C THR A 262 14.01 -23.25 8.17
N LEU A 263 12.93 -22.53 8.48
CA LEU A 263 13.02 -21.12 8.91
C LEU A 263 13.78 -21.05 10.25
N VAL A 264 14.91 -20.34 10.26
CA VAL A 264 15.74 -20.11 11.46
C VAL A 264 15.28 -18.86 12.19
N GLY A 265 14.93 -17.82 11.43
CA GLY A 265 14.47 -16.55 11.98
C GLY A 265 13.87 -15.65 10.92
N SER A 266 13.04 -14.72 11.36
CA SER A 266 12.44 -13.69 10.50
C SER A 266 12.50 -12.35 11.21
N HIS A 267 12.79 -11.30 10.46
CA HIS A 267 12.76 -9.92 10.93
C HIS A 267 12.06 -9.03 9.92
N THR A 268 11.28 -8.07 10.40
CA THR A 268 10.52 -7.14 9.56
C THR A 268 11.03 -5.73 9.82
N VAL A 269 11.59 -5.11 8.79
CA VAL A 269 11.94 -3.68 8.80
C VAL A 269 10.68 -2.91 8.40
N SER A 270 10.03 -2.28 9.37
CA SER A 270 8.76 -1.57 9.17
C SER A 270 8.89 -0.30 8.34
N SER A 271 10.06 0.35 8.35
CA SER A 271 10.33 1.56 7.59
C SER A 271 11.75 1.57 7.03
N LEU A 272 11.85 1.74 5.71
CA LEU A 272 13.13 1.83 5.00
C LEU A 272 13.80 3.20 5.13
N ARG A 273 13.11 4.23 5.64
CA ARG A 273 13.60 5.62 5.65
C ARG A 273 14.96 5.81 6.29
N LYS A 274 15.23 5.06 7.36
CA LYS A 274 16.51 5.12 8.09
C LYS A 274 17.69 4.51 7.32
N PHE A 275 17.41 3.80 6.24
CA PHE A 275 18.40 3.06 5.44
C PHE A 275 18.59 3.66 4.04
N ILE A 276 17.93 4.78 3.74
CA ILE A 276 18.06 5.45 2.44
C ILE A 276 19.37 6.22 2.42
N TYR A 277 20.29 5.79 1.55
CA TYR A 277 21.50 6.52 1.26
C TYR A 277 21.23 7.59 0.21
N ARG A 278 21.51 8.85 0.56
CA ARG A 278 21.51 9.97 -0.40
C ARG A 278 22.96 10.36 -0.65
N PRO A 279 23.47 10.24 -1.88
CA PRO A 279 24.82 10.69 -2.17
C PRO A 279 24.93 12.20 -1.91
N PRO A 280 26.03 12.68 -1.31
CA PRO A 280 26.23 14.11 -1.10
C PRO A 280 26.25 14.85 -2.45
N ASP A 281 25.58 16.00 -2.49
CA ASP A 281 25.43 16.81 -3.68
C ASP A 281 26.80 17.31 -4.17
N LYS A 282 27.25 16.84 -5.33
CA LYS A 282 28.56 17.23 -5.90
C LYS A 282 28.65 18.73 -6.26
N ARG A 283 27.55 19.48 -6.18
CA ARG A 283 27.48 20.92 -6.45
C ARG A 283 27.72 21.82 -5.23
N ALA A 284 27.71 21.27 -4.01
CA ALA A 284 27.86 22.08 -2.79
C ALA A 284 29.32 22.37 -2.38
N GLN A 285 30.33 21.87 -3.09
CA GLN A 285 31.74 22.03 -2.71
C GLN A 285 32.52 23.13 -3.48
N HIS A 286 31.90 23.88 -4.39
CA HIS A 286 32.63 24.88 -5.19
C HIS A 286 32.66 26.32 -4.65
N TRP A 287 32.10 26.61 -3.47
CA TRP A 287 32.02 28.00 -2.94
C TRP A 287 32.94 28.36 -1.76
N ASN A 288 33.82 27.47 -1.29
CA ASN A 288 34.69 27.77 -0.14
C ASN A 288 36.21 27.64 -0.43
N MET A 289 36.67 28.07 -1.61
CA MET A 289 38.10 28.18 -1.94
C MET A 289 38.37 29.49 -2.73
N ALA A 290 37.83 30.61 -2.26
CA ALA A 290 38.26 31.95 -2.65
C ALA A 290 38.11 32.88 -1.45
N GLY A 291 39.15 32.91 -0.61
CA GLY A 291 39.31 33.79 0.54
C GLY A 291 40.76 33.78 0.97
#